data_AF-A0A150U4P0-F1
#
_entry.id   AF-A0A150U4P0-F1
#
_cell.length_a   1.000
_cell.length_b   1.000
_cell.length_c   1.000
_cell.angle_alpha   90.00
_cell.angle_beta   90.00
_cell.angle_gamma   90.00
#
_symmetry.space_group_name_H-M   'P 1'
#
loop_
_entity.id
_entity.type
_entity.pdbx_description
1 polymer ?
#
loop_
_entity_poly.entity_id
_entity_poly.type
_entity_poly.pdbx_seq_one_letter_code
_entity_poly.pdbx_strand_id
1 'polypeptide(L)'
;MSDLRAALRHHTLRTGLVEFDNGAGSIVSVPCTIRDVSATGARLQLNSSAWVAEQFSLIFRSGLRKDCRLAWRKERLIGGAFSAGYASATEQAAMMTADEQSRHRLGIGARVKAARETRGYTESQLAERLGVAPAFVGQAEQGEVDIPLYQLMHIADLLMVGLDGLVAGAVPEEVEA
;
A
#
# COMPACT_ATOMS: atom_id res chain seq x y z
N MET A 1 -11.04 13.05 13.19
CA MET A 1 -9.82 12.48 13.83
C MET A 1 -8.70 12.63 12.84
N SER A 2 -7.78 13.57 13.07
CA SER A 2 -6.69 13.89 12.15
C SER A 2 -5.75 12.69 12.02
N ASP A 3 -5.64 12.14 10.81
CA ASP A 3 -4.71 11.06 10.51
C ASP A 3 -3.28 11.64 10.46
N LEU A 4 -2.54 11.55 11.57
CA LEU A 4 -1.16 12.05 11.70
C LEU A 4 -0.13 11.13 11.02
N ARG A 5 -0.54 10.33 10.04
CA ARG A 5 0.31 9.34 9.37
C ARG A 5 1.06 9.95 8.20
N ALA A 6 2.35 9.63 8.11
CA ALA A 6 3.22 10.09 7.02
C ALA A 6 3.04 9.28 5.71
N ALA A 7 2.47 8.07 5.77
CA ALA A 7 2.32 7.21 4.60
C ALA A 7 1.07 6.30 4.69
N LEU A 8 0.47 6.04 3.53
CA LEU A 8 -0.63 5.10 3.37
C LEU A 8 -0.17 3.66 3.67
N ARG A 9 -1.05 2.87 4.30
CA ARG A 9 -0.80 1.46 4.60
C ARG A 9 -1.59 0.59 3.65
N HIS A 10 -0.90 -0.37 3.05
CA HIS A 10 -1.51 -1.43 2.27
C HIS A 10 -1.63 -2.65 3.17
N HIS A 11 -2.85 -3.11 3.41
CA HIS A 11 -3.08 -4.34 4.13
C HIS A 11 -2.50 -5.51 3.34
N THR A 12 -1.68 -6.31 3.99
CA THR A 12 -1.06 -7.50 3.42
C THR A 12 -1.17 -8.63 4.41
N LEU A 13 -1.25 -9.88 3.99
CA LEU A 13 -1.19 -11.01 4.91
C LEU A 13 -0.12 -11.98 4.42
N ARG A 14 1.11 -11.75 4.87
CA ARG A 14 2.30 -12.45 4.33
C ARG A 14 3.21 -12.93 5.43
N THR A 15 3.93 -14.02 5.18
CA THR A 15 4.99 -14.48 6.07
C THR A 15 6.27 -13.66 5.82
N GLY A 16 6.88 -13.18 6.89
CA GLY A 16 8.22 -12.59 6.90
C GLY A 16 9.02 -13.10 8.09
N LEU A 17 10.27 -12.67 8.21
CA LEU A 17 11.12 -12.94 9.37
C LEU A 17 11.47 -11.64 10.07
N VAL A 18 11.56 -11.70 11.40
CA VAL A 18 12.14 -10.65 12.23
C VAL A 18 13.45 -11.16 12.79
N GLU A 19 14.55 -10.49 12.45
CA GLU A 19 15.90 -10.79 12.94
C GLU A 19 16.41 -9.72 13.88
N PHE A 20 16.98 -10.11 15.02
CA PHE A 20 17.63 -9.19 15.94
C PHE A 20 18.54 -9.93 16.93
N ASP A 21 19.44 -9.19 17.59
CA ASP A 21 20.26 -9.71 18.68
C ASP A 21 19.42 -9.84 19.96
N ASN A 22 19.40 -11.03 20.56
CA ASN A 22 18.66 -11.30 21.79
C ASN A 22 19.29 -10.72 23.07
N GLY A 23 20.38 -9.96 22.95
CA GLY A 23 21.12 -9.37 24.08
C GLY A 23 22.15 -10.33 24.70
N ALA A 24 22.21 -11.57 24.24
CA ALA A 24 23.26 -12.55 24.59
C ALA A 24 24.32 -12.69 23.49
N GLY A 25 24.32 -11.79 22.50
CA GLY A 25 25.26 -11.83 21.37
C GLY A 25 24.90 -12.87 20.30
N SER A 26 23.65 -13.36 20.30
CA SER A 26 23.14 -14.31 19.31
C SER A 26 22.00 -13.68 18.52
N ILE A 27 22.10 -13.73 17.19
CA ILE A 27 21.03 -13.30 16.30
C ILE A 27 19.94 -14.37 16.30
N VAL A 28 18.70 -13.96 16.59
CA VAL A 28 17.52 -14.80 16.53
C VAL A 28 16.68 -14.37 15.34
N SER A 29 16.18 -15.35 14.58
CA SER A 29 15.30 -15.14 13.43
C SER A 29 13.96 -15.81 13.71
N VAL A 30 12.87 -15.04 13.67
CA VAL A 30 11.55 -15.54 14.05
C VAL A 30 10.50 -15.20 13.00
N PRO A 31 9.62 -16.16 12.65
CA PRO A 31 8.54 -15.89 11.72
C PRO A 31 7.54 -14.88 12.27
N CYS A 32 7.07 -14.02 11.37
CA CYS A 32 6.00 -13.07 11.61
C CYS A 32 5.00 -13.07 10.45
N THR A 33 3.80 -12.56 10.72
CA THR A 33 2.85 -12.18 9.68
C THR A 33 2.95 -10.67 9.47
N ILE A 34 3.35 -10.25 8.28
CA ILE A 34 3.31 -8.85 7.83
C ILE A 34 1.84 -8.54 7.52
N ARG A 35 1.19 -7.73 8.37
CA ARG A 35 -0.24 -7.36 8.30
C ARG A 35 -0.51 -6.14 7.43
N ASP A 36 0.44 -5.24 7.36
CA ASP A 36 0.44 -4.15 6.40
C ASP A 36 1.84 -3.58 6.24
N VAL A 37 2.06 -2.97 5.09
CA VAL A 37 3.26 -2.21 4.76
C VAL A 37 2.88 -0.82 4.30
N SER A 38 3.79 0.11 4.54
CA SER A 38 3.74 1.48 4.04
C SER A 38 5.14 1.85 3.56
N ALA A 39 5.27 3.00 2.90
CA ALA A 39 6.57 3.52 2.51
C ALA A 39 7.53 3.72 3.71
N THR A 40 7.02 3.89 4.94
CA THR A 40 7.84 4.24 6.12
C THR A 40 7.92 3.15 7.18
N GLY A 41 7.24 2.01 6.99
CA GLY A 41 7.19 0.98 8.02
C GLY A 41 6.20 -0.14 7.75
N ALA A 42 6.10 -1.07 8.69
CA ALA A 42 5.22 -2.23 8.60
C ALA A 42 4.57 -2.55 9.96
N ARG A 43 3.36 -3.11 9.91
CA ARG A 43 2.73 -3.74 11.08
C ARG A 43 2.90 -5.24 10.99
N LEU A 44 3.44 -5.83 12.05
CA LEU A 44 3.78 -7.24 12.12
C LEU A 44 3.01 -7.91 13.24
N GLN A 45 2.61 -9.16 13.04
CA GLN A 45 2.07 -10.05 14.06
C GLN A 45 3.04 -11.19 14.33
N LEU A 46 3.35 -11.44 15.59
CA LEU A 46 4.26 -12.48 16.04
C LEU A 46 3.54 -13.48 16.96
N ASN A 47 4.24 -14.56 17.30
CA ASN A 47 3.77 -15.46 18.34
C ASN A 47 3.84 -14.86 19.74
N SER A 48 4.86 -14.04 19.97
CA SER A 48 4.99 -13.18 21.14
C SER A 48 5.80 -11.96 20.71
N SER A 49 5.44 -10.76 21.16
CA SER A 49 6.16 -9.53 20.83
C SER A 49 7.08 -9.04 21.95
N ALA A 50 6.97 -9.62 23.14
CA ALA A 50 7.59 -9.10 24.37
C ALA A 50 9.12 -9.09 24.33
N TRP A 51 9.72 -9.98 23.54
CA TRP A 51 11.16 -10.20 23.43
C TRP A 51 11.77 -9.56 22.18
N VAL A 52 10.96 -8.91 21.31
CA VAL A 52 11.49 -8.22 20.12
C VAL A 52 12.33 -7.03 20.55
N ALA A 53 13.55 -6.88 20.05
CA ALA A 53 14.40 -5.74 20.38
C ALA A 53 13.86 -4.40 19.85
N GLU A 54 14.35 -3.28 20.40
CA GLU A 54 14.02 -1.92 19.91
C GLU A 54 14.53 -1.66 18.48
N GLN A 55 15.53 -2.42 18.03
CA GLN A 55 16.04 -2.44 16.67
C GLN A 55 16.02 -3.87 16.14
N PHE A 56 15.50 -4.05 14.93
CA PHE A 56 15.40 -5.37 14.31
C PHE A 56 15.38 -5.23 12.78
N SER A 57 15.78 -6.27 12.06
CA SER A 57 15.64 -6.34 10.62
C SER A 57 14.38 -7.14 10.25
N LEU A 58 13.50 -6.53 9.45
CA LEU A 58 12.37 -7.21 8.81
C LEU A 58 12.83 -7.77 7.47
N ILE A 59 12.61 -9.06 7.26
CA ILE A 59 12.98 -9.77 6.04
C ILE A 59 11.71 -10.22 5.33
N PHE A 60 11.56 -9.76 4.10
CA PHE A 60 10.48 -10.15 3.20
C PHE A 60 10.82 -11.45 2.49
N ARG A 61 9.81 -12.19 2.01
CA ARG A 61 10.02 -13.40 1.20
C ARG A 61 10.86 -13.14 -0.07
N SER A 62 10.79 -11.93 -0.61
CA SER A 62 11.61 -11.48 -1.75
C SER A 62 13.11 -11.40 -1.44
N GLY A 63 13.51 -11.55 -0.18
CA GLY A 63 14.88 -11.35 0.28
C GLY A 63 15.19 -9.90 0.67
N LEU A 64 14.26 -8.95 0.42
CA LEU A 64 14.41 -7.58 0.87
C LEU A 64 14.55 -7.54 2.40
N ARG A 65 15.54 -6.79 2.87
CA ARG A 65 15.80 -6.55 4.30
C ARG A 65 15.58 -5.08 4.61
N LYS A 66 14.80 -4.79 5.66
CA LYS A 66 14.60 -3.44 6.18
C LYS A 66 14.95 -3.38 7.65
N ASP A 67 15.91 -2.54 7.99
CA ASP A 67 16.17 -2.21 9.38
C ASP A 67 15.03 -1.35 9.92
N CYS A 68 14.52 -1.79 11.06
CA CYS A 68 13.36 -1.22 11.72
C CYS A 68 13.75 -0.79 13.13
N ARG A 69 13.16 0.33 13.56
CA ARG A 69 13.00 0.65 14.98
C ARG A 69 11.59 0.30 15.40
N LEU A 70 11.46 -0.25 16.59
CA LEU A 70 10.16 -0.50 17.17
C LEU A 70 9.45 0.83 17.45
N ALA A 71 8.32 1.04 16.78
CA ALA A 71 7.49 2.23 16.94
C ALA A 71 6.43 2.05 18.03
N TRP A 72 5.89 0.84 18.18
CA TRP A 72 4.90 0.49 19.20
C TRP A 72 4.76 -1.03 19.35
N ARG A 73 4.27 -1.48 20.51
CA ARG A 73 3.85 -2.87 20.79
C ARG A 73 2.42 -2.89 21.32
N LYS A 74 1.62 -3.87 20.89
CA LYS A 74 0.30 -4.18 21.44
C LYS A 74 0.05 -5.67 21.33
N GLU A 75 0.07 -6.38 22.45
CA GLU A 75 -0.11 -7.84 22.52
C GLU A 75 0.85 -8.60 21.58
N ARG A 76 0.34 -9.22 20.51
CA ARG A 76 1.10 -9.96 19.49
C ARG A 76 1.47 -9.09 18.29
N LEU A 77 1.11 -7.81 18.30
CA LEU A 77 1.36 -6.87 17.22
C LEU A 77 2.49 -5.91 17.58
N ILE A 78 3.32 -5.63 16.60
CA ILE A 78 4.31 -4.55 16.66
C ILE A 78 4.21 -3.68 15.42
N GLY A 79 4.56 -2.41 15.57
CA GLY A 79 4.88 -1.54 14.44
C GLY A 79 6.38 -1.35 14.34
N GLY A 80 6.96 -1.65 13.18
CA GLY A 80 8.32 -1.28 12.84
C GLY A 80 8.31 -0.03 11.96
N ALA A 81 9.01 1.03 12.37
CA ALA A 81 9.34 2.16 11.52
C ALA A 81 10.69 1.90 10.85
N PHE A 82 10.80 2.07 9.54
CA PHE A 82 12.07 1.86 8.84
C PHE A 82 13.10 2.89 9.29
N SER A 83 14.29 2.42 9.66
CA SER A 83 15.35 3.27 10.20
C SER A 83 15.83 4.32 9.19
N ALA A 84 15.86 3.97 7.91
CA ALA A 84 16.21 4.86 6.80
C ALA A 84 15.07 5.83 6.40
N GLY A 85 13.91 5.79 7.07
CA GLY A 85 12.74 6.59 6.71
C GLY A 85 11.94 5.98 5.56
N TYR A 86 11.87 6.64 4.41
CA TYR A 86 11.12 6.15 3.26
C TYR A 86 11.87 5.04 2.53
N ALA A 87 11.18 3.94 2.27
CA ALA A 87 11.62 2.92 1.35
C ALA A 87 11.69 3.49 -0.07
N SER A 88 12.71 3.11 -0.85
CA SER A 88 12.81 3.50 -2.25
C SER A 88 11.66 2.91 -3.07
N ALA A 89 11.39 3.42 -4.28
CA ALA A 89 10.35 2.87 -5.14
C ALA A 89 10.57 1.37 -5.43
N THR A 90 11.82 0.96 -5.64
CA THR A 90 12.19 -0.45 -5.87
C THR A 90 11.98 -1.32 -4.63
N GLU A 91 12.30 -0.78 -3.45
CA GLU A 91 12.02 -1.47 -2.19
C GLU A 91 10.52 -1.59 -1.94
N GLN A 92 9.74 -0.50 -2.12
CA GLN A 92 8.28 -0.51 -2.00
C GLN A 92 7.65 -1.53 -2.96
N ALA A 93 8.15 -1.61 -4.20
CA ALA A 93 7.73 -2.62 -5.17
C ALA A 93 8.09 -4.05 -4.73
N ALA A 94 9.22 -4.27 -4.04
CA ALA A 94 9.57 -5.58 -3.49
C ALA A 94 8.84 -5.90 -2.16
N MET A 95 8.31 -4.87 -1.49
CA MET A 95 7.41 -4.97 -0.33
C MET A 95 5.96 -5.16 -0.74
N MET A 96 5.59 -5.03 -2.01
CA MET A 96 4.24 -5.29 -2.52
C MET A 96 4.33 -6.40 -3.56
N THR A 97 3.56 -7.48 -3.43
CA THR A 97 3.52 -8.48 -4.51
C THR A 97 2.92 -7.85 -5.78
N ALA A 98 3.21 -8.41 -6.96
CA ALA A 98 2.58 -7.98 -8.20
C ALA A 98 1.04 -8.02 -8.09
N ASP A 99 0.51 -9.02 -7.38
CA ASP A 99 -0.92 -9.14 -7.09
C ASP A 99 -1.43 -8.01 -6.18
N GLU A 100 -0.66 -7.60 -5.17
CA GLU A 100 -1.01 -6.48 -4.28
C GLU A 100 -1.00 -5.14 -5.03
N GLN A 101 -0.04 -4.93 -5.92
CA GLN A 101 -0.02 -3.76 -6.81
C GLN A 101 -1.22 -3.77 -7.77
N SER A 102 -1.57 -4.94 -8.31
CA SER A 102 -2.74 -5.12 -9.17
C SER A 102 -4.04 -4.79 -8.44
N ARG A 103 -4.22 -5.29 -7.21
CA ARG A 103 -5.38 -4.95 -6.36
C ARG A 103 -5.46 -3.47 -6.06
N HIS A 104 -4.32 -2.81 -5.84
CA HIS A 104 -4.29 -1.37 -5.62
C HIS A 104 -4.75 -0.61 -6.87
N ARG A 105 -4.21 -0.93 -8.05
CA ARG A 105 -4.64 -0.34 -9.32
C ARG A 105 -6.12 -0.57 -9.57
N LEU A 106 -6.61 -1.80 -9.33
CA LEU A 106 -8.01 -2.16 -9.47
C LEU A 106 -8.90 -1.30 -8.55
N GLY A 107 -8.50 -1.10 -7.29
CA GLY A 107 -9.23 -0.25 -6.36
C GLY A 107 -9.28 1.22 -6.78
N ILE A 108 -8.18 1.77 -7.31
CA ILE A 108 -8.17 3.12 -7.90
C ILE A 108 -9.09 3.18 -9.12
N GLY A 109 -8.95 2.22 -10.03
CA GLY A 109 -9.75 2.12 -11.25
C GLY A 109 -11.25 2.05 -10.96
N ALA A 110 -11.66 1.24 -10.00
CA ALA A 110 -13.05 1.13 -9.57
C ALA A 110 -13.61 2.45 -9.03
N ARG A 111 -12.81 3.22 -8.29
CA ARG A 111 -13.22 4.55 -7.80
C ARG A 111 -13.28 5.58 -8.91
N VAL A 112 -12.37 5.53 -9.88
CA VAL A 112 -12.44 6.34 -11.10
C VAL A 112 -13.72 6.03 -11.88
N LYS A 113 -14.04 4.75 -12.08
CA LYS A 113 -15.27 4.28 -12.73
C LYS A 113 -16.52 4.81 -12.03
N ALA A 114 -16.62 4.61 -10.72
CA ALA A 114 -17.76 5.05 -9.94
C ALA A 114 -17.95 6.59 -9.99
N ALA A 115 -16.85 7.35 -9.89
CA ALA A 115 -16.89 8.81 -10.01
C ALA A 115 -17.28 9.25 -11.43
N ARG A 116 -16.78 8.56 -12.47
CA ARG A 116 -17.12 8.81 -13.87
C ARG A 116 -18.62 8.60 -14.12
N GLU A 117 -19.17 7.49 -13.65
CA GLU A 117 -20.58 7.15 -13.80
C GLU A 117 -21.48 8.10 -13.01
N THR A 118 -21.09 8.48 -11.79
CA THR A 118 -21.78 9.49 -10.98
C THR A 118 -21.84 10.84 -11.70
N ARG A 119 -20.79 11.20 -12.43
CA ARG A 119 -20.72 12.42 -13.24
C ARG A 119 -21.53 12.33 -14.55
N GLY A 120 -21.98 11.14 -14.93
CA GLY A 120 -22.75 10.85 -16.14
C GLY A 120 -21.92 10.72 -17.42
N TYR A 121 -20.62 10.43 -17.30
CA TYR A 121 -19.74 10.29 -18.46
C TYR A 121 -19.57 8.84 -18.90
N THR A 122 -19.50 8.61 -20.21
CA THR A 122 -18.99 7.35 -20.77
C THR A 122 -17.46 7.32 -20.72
N GLU A 123 -16.85 6.15 -20.86
CA GLU A 123 -15.38 6.00 -20.94
C GLU A 123 -14.80 6.87 -22.07
N SER A 124 -15.42 6.86 -23.25
CA SER A 124 -15.01 7.68 -24.40
C SER A 124 -15.11 9.18 -24.13
N GLN A 125 -16.17 9.64 -23.44
CA GLN A 125 -16.34 11.05 -23.10
C GLN A 125 -15.30 11.51 -22.08
N LEU A 126 -14.97 10.66 -21.09
CA LEU A 126 -13.90 10.97 -20.16
C LEU A 126 -12.55 11.01 -20.89
N ALA A 127 -12.28 10.04 -21.76
CA ALA A 127 -11.05 9.96 -22.54
C ALA A 127 -10.84 11.19 -23.44
N GLU A 128 -11.89 11.65 -24.12
CA GLU A 128 -11.88 12.85 -24.96
C GLU A 128 -11.52 14.09 -24.15
N ARG A 129 -12.15 14.29 -22.98
CA ARG A 129 -11.87 15.41 -22.07
C ARG A 129 -10.45 15.37 -21.50
N LEU A 130 -9.93 14.16 -21.30
CA LEU A 130 -8.58 13.91 -20.81
C LEU A 130 -7.50 14.00 -21.92
N GLY A 131 -7.89 14.01 -23.19
CA GLY A 131 -6.96 13.96 -24.32
C GLY A 131 -6.23 12.62 -24.48
N VAL A 132 -6.86 11.51 -24.08
CA VAL A 132 -6.28 10.15 -24.13
C VAL A 132 -7.12 9.21 -25.00
N ALA A 133 -6.56 8.05 -25.33
CA ALA A 133 -7.30 7.03 -26.10
C ALA A 133 -8.45 6.42 -25.26
N PRO A 134 -9.64 6.14 -25.83
CA PRO A 134 -10.76 5.53 -25.09
C PRO A 134 -10.39 4.23 -24.36
N ALA A 135 -9.57 3.38 -24.98
CA ALA A 135 -9.11 2.14 -24.38
C ALA A 135 -8.33 2.35 -23.06
N PHE A 136 -7.61 3.48 -22.92
CA PHE A 136 -6.88 3.78 -21.70
C PHE A 136 -7.80 3.87 -20.49
N VAL A 137 -8.97 4.52 -20.63
CA VAL A 137 -9.92 4.67 -19.52
C VAL A 137 -10.46 3.32 -19.08
N GLY A 138 -10.91 2.48 -20.02
CA GLY A 138 -11.41 1.14 -19.69
C GLY A 138 -10.34 0.25 -19.02
N GLN A 139 -9.11 0.24 -19.55
CA GLN A 139 -8.00 -0.51 -18.96
C GLN A 139 -7.60 0.01 -17.57
N ALA A 140 -7.61 1.33 -17.40
CA ALA A 140 -7.31 1.98 -16.12
C ALA A 140 -8.38 1.64 -15.07
N GLU A 141 -9.65 1.66 -15.44
CA GLU A 141 -10.77 1.30 -14.56
C GLU A 141 -10.74 -0.17 -14.13
N GLN A 142 -10.17 -1.03 -14.96
CA GLN A 142 -9.95 -2.46 -14.69
C GLN A 142 -8.60 -2.75 -13.99
N GLY A 143 -7.78 -1.72 -13.74
CA GLY A 143 -6.48 -1.86 -13.09
C GLY A 143 -5.39 -2.54 -13.93
N GLU A 144 -5.61 -2.69 -15.24
CA GLU A 144 -4.67 -3.32 -16.18
C GLU A 144 -3.47 -2.42 -16.49
N VAL A 145 -3.66 -1.10 -16.40
CA VAL A 145 -2.62 -0.09 -16.62
C VAL A 145 -2.52 0.86 -15.44
N ASP A 146 -1.31 1.33 -15.16
CA ASP A 146 -1.08 2.40 -14.18
C ASP A 146 -1.60 3.73 -14.72
N ILE A 147 -2.26 4.51 -13.85
CA ILE A 147 -2.64 5.89 -14.14
C ILE A 147 -1.52 6.81 -13.60
N PRO A 148 -0.82 7.56 -14.45
CA PRO A 148 0.17 8.52 -13.98
C PRO A 148 -0.45 9.57 -13.06
N LEU A 149 0.29 10.04 -12.06
CA LEU A 149 -0.22 10.99 -11.05
C LEU A 149 -0.86 12.24 -11.67
N TYR A 150 -0.24 12.83 -12.69
CA TYR A 150 -0.79 14.02 -13.37
C TYR A 150 -2.16 13.73 -14.02
N GLN A 151 -2.34 12.53 -14.56
CA GLN A 151 -3.59 12.10 -15.17
C GLN A 151 -4.65 11.84 -14.11
N LEU A 152 -4.26 11.24 -12.97
CA LEU A 152 -5.10 11.07 -11.79
C LEU A 152 -5.60 12.41 -11.23
N MET A 153 -4.74 13.43 -11.17
CA MET A 153 -5.13 14.79 -10.79
C MET A 153 -6.15 15.37 -11.77
N HIS A 154 -5.91 15.24 -13.08
CA HIS A 154 -6.85 15.74 -14.09
C HIS A 154 -8.20 15.00 -14.05
N ILE A 155 -8.19 13.69 -13.80
CA ILE A 155 -9.41 12.90 -13.58
C ILE A 155 -10.17 13.42 -12.37
N ALA A 156 -9.50 13.64 -11.23
CA ALA A 156 -10.13 14.17 -10.02
C ALA A 156 -10.83 15.52 -10.28
N ASP A 157 -10.16 16.43 -10.97
CA ASP A 157 -10.69 17.75 -11.33
C ASP A 157 -11.92 17.64 -12.25
N LEU A 158 -11.84 16.85 -13.32
CA LEU A 158 -12.95 16.67 -14.27
C LEU A 158 -14.18 16.01 -13.64
N LEU A 159 -13.95 15.08 -12.71
CA LEU A 159 -15.01 14.36 -12.01
C LEU A 159 -15.49 15.10 -10.75
N MET A 160 -14.86 16.22 -10.39
CA MET A 160 -15.18 17.06 -9.23
C MET A 160 -15.13 16.28 -7.91
N VAL A 161 -14.11 15.43 -7.77
CA VAL A 161 -13.84 14.65 -6.56
C VAL A 161 -12.44 14.96 -6.04
N GLY A 162 -12.18 14.72 -4.76
CA GLY A 162 -10.84 14.83 -4.20
C GLY A 162 -9.92 13.71 -4.71
N LEU A 163 -8.64 14.03 -4.93
CA LEU A 163 -7.62 13.03 -5.29
C LEU A 163 -7.49 11.93 -4.21
N ASP A 164 -7.62 12.32 -2.94
CA ASP A 164 -7.68 11.41 -1.80
C ASP A 164 -8.86 10.44 -1.90
N GLY A 165 -10.00 10.89 -2.43
CA GLY A 165 -11.15 10.03 -2.75
C GLY A 165 -10.81 8.96 -3.79
N LEU A 166 -10.05 9.30 -4.85
CA LEU A 166 -9.66 8.34 -5.89
C LEU A 166 -8.54 7.38 -5.45
N VAL A 167 -7.62 7.82 -4.60
CA VAL A 167 -6.44 7.04 -4.20
C VAL A 167 -6.68 6.23 -2.91
N ALA A 168 -7.43 6.78 -1.96
CA ALA A 168 -7.60 6.23 -0.62
C ALA A 168 -9.07 6.10 -0.17
N GLY A 169 -10.05 6.43 -1.03
CA GLY A 169 -11.46 6.27 -0.73
C GLY A 169 -11.88 4.81 -0.56
N ALA A 170 -13.05 4.60 0.05
CA ALA A 170 -13.66 3.28 0.16
C ALA A 170 -13.79 2.65 -1.22
N VAL A 171 -13.40 1.38 -1.34
CA VAL A 171 -13.60 0.62 -2.59
C VAL A 171 -15.10 0.31 -2.69
N PRO A 172 -15.75 0.49 -3.86
CA PRO A 172 -17.14 0.06 -4.04
C PRO A 172 -17.31 -1.43 -3.72
N GLU A 173 -18.43 -1.80 -3.07
CA GLU A 173 -18.66 -3.17 -2.53
C GLU A 173 -18.48 -4.30 -3.57
N GLU A 174 -18.65 -4.00 -4.86
CA GLU A 174 -18.52 -4.95 -5.97
C GLU A 174 -17.10 -5.52 -6.18
N VAL A 175 -16.07 -4.91 -5.59
CA VAL A 175 -14.66 -5.32 -5.76
C VAL A 175 -14.10 -6.06 -4.54
N GLU A 176 -14.86 -6.16 -3.43
CA GLU A 176 -14.43 -6.90 -2.23
C GLU A 176 -14.68 -8.42 -2.30
N ALA A 177 -15.32 -8.91 -3.37
CA ALA A 177 -15.71 -10.32 -3.57
C ALA A 177 -14.63 -11.21 -4.18
#